data_AF-A0A955P0G8-F1
#
_entry.id   AF-A0A955P0G8-F1
#
_cell.length_a   1.000
_cell.length_b   1.000
_cell.length_c   1.000
_cell.angle_alpha   90.00
_cell.angle_beta   90.00
_cell.angle_gamma   90.00
#
_symmetry.space_group_name_H-M   'P 1'
#
loop_
_entity.id
_entity.type
_entity.pdbx_description
1 polymer ?
#
loop_
_entity_poly.entity_id
_entity_poly.type
_entity_poly.pdbx_seq_one_letter_code
_entity_poly.pdbx_strand_id
1 'polypeptide(L)'
;MNDQKLDLKAIFESGVPYDKWDKGEKKEVFDTNYVDALLSRTDKEYLHGVERHVPILAVCEPWCGDVQRQLPILAKMCAENENLDLRIINRDEHLEVMERYLTNGAMGIPVFIFFNHEFVEVGNWKARPFVCRQIISRAKAAGELDEGKKAVTEIMDTTKDRLTVEELKVLVDRSISDPEAWRLYCEDAHERLKPYASEEIINAKTYEDVVDLYHCDDNIQVLLIQDALDQAGIHYFMQMFQDRVWDRVLAMDKGVAVVQVLEEDVERA
;
A
#
# COMPACT_ATOMS: atom_id res chain seq x y z
N MET A 1 10.14 -9.86 29.92
CA MET A 1 10.43 -10.66 28.71
C MET A 1 11.39 -9.84 27.87
N ASN A 2 12.40 -10.47 27.27
CA ASN A 2 13.52 -9.81 26.58
C ASN A 2 13.03 -8.74 25.59
N ASP A 3 13.33 -7.48 25.91
CA ASP A 3 13.10 -6.30 25.06
C ASP A 3 14.22 -6.20 24.01
N GLN A 4 14.48 -7.31 23.32
CA GLN A 4 15.48 -7.36 22.27
C GLN A 4 14.84 -6.74 21.04
N LYS A 5 15.10 -5.43 20.84
CA LYS A 5 14.62 -4.67 19.69
C LYS A 5 14.94 -5.44 18.41
N LEU A 6 13.90 -5.82 17.65
CA LEU A 6 14.00 -6.54 16.39
C LEU A 6 14.93 -5.78 15.43
N ASP A 7 16.03 -6.41 15.04
CA ASP A 7 17.02 -5.83 14.13
C ASP A 7 16.63 -6.12 12.68
N LEU A 8 15.75 -5.27 12.14
CA LEU A 8 15.30 -5.38 10.75
C LEU A 8 16.43 -5.22 9.73
N LYS A 9 17.56 -4.59 10.11
CA LYS A 9 18.69 -4.43 9.21
C LYS A 9 19.43 -5.74 9.04
N ALA A 10 19.74 -6.42 10.15
CA ALA A 10 20.33 -7.76 10.10
C ALA A 10 19.43 -8.75 9.35
N ILE A 11 18.10 -8.66 9.55
CA ILE A 11 17.14 -9.51 8.85
C ILE A 11 17.12 -9.22 7.35
N PHE A 12 17.11 -7.94 6.95
CA PHE A 12 17.22 -7.54 5.54
C PHE A 12 18.50 -8.07 4.89
N GLU A 13 19.64 -7.97 5.58
CA GLU A 13 20.92 -8.49 5.11
C GLU A 13 20.94 -10.02 4.96
N SER A 14 20.11 -10.74 5.74
CA SER A 14 19.93 -12.19 5.62
C SER A 14 18.99 -12.59 4.47
N GLY A 15 18.16 -11.66 3.99
CA GLY A 15 17.21 -11.90 2.91
C GLY A 15 17.87 -12.11 1.56
N VAL A 16 17.17 -12.83 0.68
CA VAL A 16 17.67 -13.19 -0.64
C VAL A 16 17.01 -12.35 -1.75
N PRO A 17 17.73 -12.03 -2.84
CA PRO A 17 17.12 -11.39 -4.01
C PRO A 17 16.05 -12.27 -4.68
N TYR A 18 15.15 -11.66 -5.45
CA TYR A 18 14.01 -12.35 -6.07
C TYR A 18 14.39 -13.53 -6.97
N ASP A 19 15.45 -13.42 -7.77
CA ASP A 19 15.91 -14.49 -8.67
C ASP A 19 16.42 -15.73 -7.90
N LYS A 20 16.94 -15.52 -6.68
CA LYS A 20 17.48 -16.57 -5.80
C LYS A 20 16.49 -17.10 -4.77
N TRP A 21 15.38 -16.39 -4.53
CA TRP A 21 14.37 -16.84 -3.60
C TRP A 21 13.67 -18.12 -4.09
N ASP A 22 13.56 -19.11 -3.20
CA ASP A 22 12.95 -20.41 -3.50
C ASP A 22 11.44 -20.29 -3.64
N LYS A 23 10.97 -20.48 -4.87
CA LYS A 23 9.55 -20.40 -5.25
C LYS A 23 8.85 -21.76 -5.11
N GLY A 24 9.58 -22.79 -4.70
CA GLY A 24 9.10 -24.16 -4.57
C GLY A 24 8.38 -24.67 -5.82
N GLU A 25 7.34 -25.47 -5.61
CA GLU A 25 6.48 -26.01 -6.69
C GLU A 25 5.70 -24.93 -7.47
N LYS A 26 5.69 -23.69 -6.98
CA LYS A 26 4.95 -22.57 -7.59
C LYS A 26 5.80 -21.73 -8.52
N LYS A 27 7.05 -22.13 -8.79
CA LYS A 27 8.00 -21.39 -9.64
C LYS A 27 7.39 -20.93 -10.97
N GLU A 28 6.69 -21.81 -11.69
CA GLU A 28 6.09 -21.48 -12.99
C GLU A 28 5.03 -20.36 -12.87
N VAL A 29 4.26 -20.33 -11.79
CA VAL A 29 3.26 -19.29 -11.52
C VAL A 29 3.95 -17.95 -11.28
N PHE A 30 5.01 -17.93 -10.48
CA PHE A 30 5.81 -16.72 -10.24
C PHE A 30 6.49 -16.22 -11.52
N ASP A 31 7.06 -17.12 -12.32
CA ASP A 31 7.70 -16.77 -13.59
C ASP A 31 6.69 -16.17 -14.57
N THR A 32 5.51 -16.78 -14.68
CA THR A 32 4.41 -16.30 -15.52
C THR A 32 3.94 -14.92 -15.08
N ASN A 33 3.63 -14.77 -13.79
CA ASN A 33 3.17 -13.49 -13.24
C ASN A 33 4.25 -12.39 -13.36
N TYR A 34 5.54 -12.74 -13.27
CA TYR A 34 6.62 -11.78 -13.51
C TYR A 34 6.67 -11.31 -14.96
N VAL A 35 6.52 -12.23 -15.92
CA VAL A 35 6.45 -11.89 -17.34
C VAL A 35 5.22 -11.03 -17.63
N ASP A 36 4.07 -11.40 -17.07
CA ASP A 36 2.78 -10.78 -17.31
C ASP A 36 2.59 -9.44 -16.60
N ALA A 37 3.33 -9.18 -15.50
CA ALA A 37 3.20 -7.95 -14.74
C ALA A 37 3.38 -6.71 -15.63
N LEU A 38 2.43 -5.78 -15.58
CA LEU A 38 2.34 -4.64 -16.48
C LEU A 38 2.90 -3.38 -15.83
N LEU A 39 4.05 -2.95 -16.33
CA LEU A 39 4.59 -1.62 -16.08
C LEU A 39 4.43 -0.78 -17.34
N SER A 40 3.73 0.35 -17.22
CA SER A 40 3.59 1.31 -18.31
C SER A 40 4.92 1.99 -18.61
N ARG A 41 4.98 2.72 -19.73
CA ARG A 41 6.18 3.50 -20.06
C ARG A 41 6.49 4.56 -18.99
N THR A 42 5.47 5.24 -18.47
CA THR A 42 5.64 6.27 -17.44
C THR A 42 6.08 5.66 -16.10
N ASP A 43 5.65 4.43 -15.78
CA ASP A 43 6.14 3.73 -14.59
C ASP A 43 7.63 3.44 -14.68
N LYS A 44 8.11 2.95 -15.83
CA LYS A 44 9.53 2.68 -16.05
C LYS A 44 10.37 3.96 -16.00
N GLU A 45 9.92 5.02 -16.69
CA GLU A 45 10.58 6.34 -16.65
C GLU A 45 10.67 6.89 -15.21
N TYR A 46 9.60 6.74 -14.42
CA TYR A 46 9.61 7.09 -13.00
C TYR A 46 10.63 6.25 -12.22
N LEU A 47 10.60 4.92 -12.35
CA LEU A 47 11.49 4.02 -11.61
C LEU A 47 12.96 4.25 -11.97
N HIS A 48 13.29 4.51 -13.23
CA HIS A 48 14.64 4.84 -13.68
C HIS A 48 15.15 6.16 -13.07
N GLY A 49 14.25 7.07 -12.69
CA GLY A 49 14.58 8.35 -12.06
C GLY A 49 14.87 8.28 -10.55
N VAL A 50 14.73 7.11 -9.92
CA VAL A 50 15.01 6.94 -8.49
C VAL A 50 16.53 6.98 -8.24
N GLU A 51 17.02 8.06 -7.63
CA GLU A 51 18.47 8.27 -7.41
C GLU A 51 18.98 7.83 -6.03
N ARG A 52 18.09 7.70 -5.03
CA ARG A 52 18.46 7.28 -3.68
C ARG A 52 18.19 5.80 -3.47
N HIS A 53 19.06 5.15 -2.68
CA HIS A 53 18.87 3.76 -2.28
C HIS A 53 17.61 3.60 -1.43
N VAL A 54 16.79 2.62 -1.80
CA VAL A 54 15.53 2.23 -1.16
C VAL A 54 15.62 0.75 -0.80
N PRO A 55 15.98 0.40 0.45
CA PRO A 55 15.87 -0.96 0.93
C PRO A 55 14.41 -1.39 1.04
N ILE A 56 14.09 -2.59 0.54
CA ILE A 56 12.75 -3.17 0.58
C ILE A 56 12.82 -4.60 1.11
N LEU A 57 12.24 -4.85 2.28
CA LEU A 57 12.15 -6.20 2.87
C LEU A 57 10.77 -6.80 2.59
N ALA A 58 10.73 -7.91 1.86
CA ALA A 58 9.52 -8.68 1.59
C ALA A 58 9.45 -9.92 2.48
N VAL A 59 8.37 -10.05 3.25
CA VAL A 59 8.06 -11.26 4.03
C VAL A 59 7.03 -12.07 3.26
N CYS A 60 7.44 -13.25 2.79
CA CYS A 60 6.74 -14.01 1.76
C CYS A 60 6.71 -15.51 2.06
N GLU A 61 5.83 -16.21 1.37
CA GLU A 61 5.85 -17.68 1.26
C GLU A 61 5.34 -18.09 -0.11
N PRO A 62 5.95 -19.08 -0.78
CA PRO A 62 5.55 -19.48 -2.13
C PRO A 62 4.16 -20.10 -2.18
N TRP A 63 3.69 -20.67 -1.06
CA TRP A 63 2.36 -21.28 -0.97
C TRP A 63 1.22 -20.25 -1.00
N CYS A 64 1.49 -18.97 -0.74
CA CYS A 64 0.46 -17.93 -0.67
C CYS A 64 0.09 -17.41 -2.07
N GLY A 65 -1.19 -17.49 -2.42
CA GLY A 65 -1.71 -16.98 -3.70
C GLY A 65 -1.61 -15.46 -3.85
N ASP A 66 -1.65 -14.69 -2.75
CA ASP A 66 -1.42 -13.25 -2.80
C ASP A 66 0.06 -12.94 -3.06
N VAL A 67 0.99 -13.70 -2.45
CA VAL A 67 2.43 -13.57 -2.72
C VAL A 67 2.71 -13.88 -4.20
N GLN A 68 2.13 -14.97 -4.72
CA GLN A 68 2.26 -15.35 -6.14
C GLN A 68 1.84 -14.23 -7.09
N ARG A 69 0.83 -13.43 -6.75
CA ARG A 69 0.38 -12.31 -7.60
C ARG A 69 1.20 -11.05 -7.40
N GLN A 70 1.50 -10.70 -6.16
CA GLN A 70 1.96 -9.35 -5.80
C GLN A 70 3.48 -9.22 -5.77
N LEU A 71 4.20 -10.27 -5.35
CA LEU A 71 5.66 -10.25 -5.30
C LEU A 71 6.30 -10.09 -6.69
N PRO A 72 5.82 -10.74 -7.77
CA PRO A 72 6.36 -10.53 -9.11
C PRO A 72 6.25 -9.09 -9.61
N ILE A 73 5.16 -8.37 -9.25
CA ILE A 73 4.97 -6.95 -9.61
C ILE A 73 6.06 -6.11 -8.96
N LEU A 74 6.24 -6.23 -7.64
CA LEU A 74 7.29 -5.53 -6.91
C LEU A 74 8.69 -5.89 -7.44
N ALA A 75 8.96 -7.17 -7.68
CA ALA A 75 10.24 -7.62 -8.22
C ALA A 75 10.53 -7.00 -9.59
N LYS A 76 9.51 -6.90 -10.46
CA LYS A 76 9.65 -6.27 -11.78
C LYS A 76 9.89 -4.77 -11.67
N MET A 77 9.25 -4.08 -10.73
CA MET A 77 9.54 -2.67 -10.43
C MET A 77 11.00 -2.50 -9.98
N CYS A 78 11.46 -3.34 -9.05
CA CYS A 78 12.83 -3.27 -8.54
C CYS A 78 13.88 -3.61 -9.61
N ALA A 79 13.55 -4.45 -10.59
CA ALA A 79 14.44 -4.78 -11.70
C ALA A 79 14.68 -3.59 -12.67
N GLU A 80 13.84 -2.56 -12.63
CA GLU A 80 14.02 -1.36 -13.47
C GLU A 80 15.10 -0.42 -12.89
N ASN A 81 15.49 -0.54 -11.61
CA ASN A 81 16.51 0.31 -11.00
C ASN A 81 17.22 -0.37 -9.82
N GLU A 82 18.55 -0.45 -9.86
CA GLU A 82 19.39 -1.07 -8.82
C GLU A 82 19.31 -0.39 -7.44
N ASN A 83 18.83 0.86 -7.38
CA ASN A 83 18.58 1.56 -6.12
C ASN A 83 17.41 0.95 -5.33
N LEU A 84 16.52 0.19 -5.98
CA LEU A 84 15.40 -0.51 -5.34
C LEU A 84 15.87 -1.91 -4.90
N ASP A 85 16.43 -2.02 -3.70
CA ASP A 85 17.06 -3.24 -3.20
C ASP A 85 16.04 -4.14 -2.49
N LEU A 86 15.47 -5.06 -3.26
CA LEU A 86 14.51 -6.05 -2.76
C LEU A 86 15.21 -7.27 -2.14
N ARG A 87 14.91 -7.51 -0.86
CA ARG A 87 15.31 -8.71 -0.11
C ARG A 87 14.08 -9.46 0.38
N ILE A 88 14.11 -10.77 0.24
CA ILE A 88 12.98 -11.64 0.58
C ILE A 88 13.38 -12.58 1.70
N ILE A 89 12.51 -12.66 2.70
CA ILE A 89 12.59 -13.61 3.81
C ILE A 89 11.31 -14.45 3.88
N ASN A 90 11.43 -15.65 4.42
CA ASN A 90 10.30 -16.56 4.59
C ASN A 90 9.53 -16.23 5.87
N ARG A 91 8.22 -16.09 5.77
CA ARG A 91 7.33 -15.81 6.90
C ARG A 91 7.51 -16.83 8.02
N ASP A 92 7.55 -18.11 7.66
CA ASP A 92 7.52 -19.21 8.62
C ASP A 92 8.84 -19.34 9.39
N GLU A 93 9.93 -18.76 8.87
CA GLU A 93 11.24 -18.66 9.51
C GLU A 93 11.43 -17.37 10.32
N HIS A 94 10.52 -16.39 10.16
CA HIS A 94 10.63 -15.04 10.71
C HIS A 94 9.32 -14.55 11.35
N LEU A 95 8.74 -15.37 12.23
CA LEU A 95 7.48 -15.04 12.91
C LEU A 95 7.59 -13.80 13.79
N GLU A 96 8.77 -13.53 14.35
CA GLU A 96 9.08 -12.32 15.13
C GLU A 96 8.92 -11.04 14.31
N VAL A 97 9.14 -11.09 12.99
CA VAL A 97 8.85 -9.97 12.09
C VAL A 97 7.35 -9.82 11.94
N MET A 98 6.62 -10.92 11.74
CA MET A 98 5.18 -10.90 11.53
C MET A 98 4.39 -10.35 12.73
N GLU A 99 4.87 -10.57 13.95
CA GLU A 99 4.27 -9.99 15.16
C GLU A 99 4.21 -8.46 15.13
N ARG A 100 5.15 -7.80 14.44
CA ARG A 100 5.15 -6.34 14.25
C ARG A 100 4.18 -5.87 13.17
N TYR A 101 3.85 -6.72 12.18
CA TYR A 101 3.10 -6.32 10.99
C TYR A 101 1.70 -6.94 10.87
N LEU A 102 1.07 -7.27 12.00
CA LEU A 102 -0.29 -7.81 12.02
C LEU A 102 -1.28 -6.91 11.27
N THR A 103 -2.25 -7.54 10.61
CA THR A 103 -3.39 -6.88 9.96
C THR A 103 -4.65 -7.39 10.64
N ASN A 104 -5.31 -6.53 11.42
CA ASN A 104 -6.47 -6.92 12.25
C ASN A 104 -6.18 -8.17 13.11
N GLY A 105 -5.00 -8.20 13.73
CA GLY A 105 -4.52 -9.32 14.54
C GLY A 105 -4.04 -10.55 13.75
N ALA A 106 -4.11 -10.55 12.42
CA ALA A 106 -3.70 -11.67 11.58
C ALA A 106 -2.33 -11.46 10.92
N MET A 107 -1.55 -12.53 10.79
CA MET A 107 -0.24 -12.55 10.11
C MET A 107 -0.40 -12.76 8.59
N GLY A 108 -0.99 -11.77 7.91
CA GLY A 108 -1.19 -11.81 6.46
C GLY A 108 0.10 -11.52 5.67
N ILE A 109 0.28 -12.20 4.53
CA ILE A 109 1.42 -12.03 3.62
C ILE A 109 0.96 -11.84 2.16
N PRO A 110 1.75 -11.18 1.30
CA PRO A 110 3.07 -10.61 1.59
C PRO A 110 3.01 -9.39 2.51
N VAL A 111 4.13 -9.08 3.16
CA VAL A 111 4.38 -7.76 3.75
C VAL A 111 5.61 -7.19 3.06
N PHE A 112 5.51 -6.01 2.47
CA PHE A 112 6.65 -5.29 1.89
C PHE A 112 6.96 -4.08 2.76
N ILE A 113 8.13 -4.06 3.37
CA ILE A 113 8.55 -3.03 4.31
C ILE A 113 9.57 -2.16 3.59
N PHE A 114 9.28 -0.86 3.49
CA PHE A 114 10.11 0.11 2.80
C PHE A 114 10.91 0.92 3.82
N PHE A 115 12.16 1.15 3.50
CA PHE A 115 13.07 1.95 4.30
C PHE A 115 13.63 3.10 3.49
N ASN A 116 14.03 4.18 4.18
CA ASN A 116 14.87 5.19 3.57
C ASN A 116 16.35 4.73 3.52
N HIS A 117 17.22 5.55 2.92
CA HIS A 117 18.66 5.32 2.84
C HIS A 117 19.39 5.20 4.19
N GLU A 118 18.79 5.66 5.30
CA GLU A 118 19.32 5.53 6.67
C GLU A 118 18.78 4.27 7.38
N PHE A 119 18.03 3.42 6.67
CA PHE A 119 17.38 2.23 7.18
C PHE A 119 16.28 2.52 8.23
N VAL A 120 15.65 3.69 8.15
CA VAL A 120 14.45 4.01 8.92
C VAL A 120 13.24 3.51 8.14
N GLU A 121 12.36 2.73 8.79
CA GLU A 121 11.11 2.29 8.16
C GLU A 121 10.26 3.50 7.81
N VAL A 122 9.90 3.63 6.52
CA VAL A 122 9.02 4.70 6.04
C VAL A 122 7.61 4.24 5.81
N GLY A 123 7.34 2.93 5.76
CA GLY A 123 6.01 2.38 5.60
C GLY A 123 6.03 0.92 5.16
N ASN A 124 4.86 0.31 5.11
CA ASN A 124 4.70 -1.07 4.66
C ASN A 124 3.44 -1.27 3.83
N TRP A 125 3.52 -2.18 2.87
CA TRP A 125 2.43 -2.65 2.03
C TRP A 125 2.07 -4.08 2.43
N LYS A 126 0.78 -4.42 2.46
CA LYS A 126 0.33 -5.72 2.98
C LYS A 126 -0.65 -6.40 2.03
N ALA A 127 -0.49 -7.70 1.82
CA ALA A 127 -1.39 -8.67 1.17
C ALA A 127 -1.89 -8.30 -0.25
N ARG A 128 -2.67 -7.23 -0.38
CA ARG A 128 -3.39 -6.78 -1.57
C ARG A 128 -3.48 -5.26 -1.54
N PRO A 129 -3.85 -4.58 -2.65
CA PRO A 129 -4.13 -3.15 -2.63
C PRO A 129 -5.11 -2.74 -1.53
N PHE A 130 -5.00 -1.52 -1.02
CA PHE A 130 -5.77 -0.98 0.10
C PHE A 130 -7.27 -1.21 -0.07
N VAL A 131 -7.84 -0.86 -1.23
CA VAL A 131 -9.27 -1.07 -1.52
C VAL A 131 -9.67 -2.55 -1.39
N CYS A 132 -8.82 -3.47 -1.86
CA CYS A 132 -9.05 -4.91 -1.75
C CYS A 132 -8.95 -5.40 -0.29
N ARG A 133 -8.06 -4.82 0.51
CA ARG A 133 -7.99 -5.13 1.96
C ARG A 133 -9.27 -4.69 2.68
N GLN A 134 -9.79 -3.52 2.36
CA GLN A 134 -11.02 -2.98 2.96
C GLN A 134 -12.22 -3.87 2.62
N ILE A 135 -12.37 -4.29 1.37
CA ILE A 135 -13.44 -5.21 0.95
C ILE A 135 -13.38 -6.52 1.75
N ILE A 136 -12.20 -7.14 1.87
CA ILE A 136 -12.06 -8.38 2.66
C ILE A 136 -12.35 -8.15 4.13
N SER A 137 -11.92 -7.04 4.71
CA SER A 137 -12.20 -6.70 6.11
C SER A 137 -13.70 -6.60 6.37
N ARG A 138 -14.41 -5.83 5.52
CA ARG A 138 -15.86 -5.64 5.60
C ARG A 138 -16.61 -6.96 5.38
N ALA A 139 -16.23 -7.71 4.36
CA ALA A 139 -16.81 -9.01 4.06
C ALA A 139 -16.64 -10.01 5.22
N LYS A 140 -15.49 -10.00 5.90
CA LYS A 140 -15.29 -10.82 7.11
C LYS A 140 -16.21 -10.39 8.25
N ALA A 141 -16.35 -9.08 8.48
CA ALA A 141 -17.24 -8.56 9.52
C ALA A 141 -18.72 -8.88 9.23
N ALA A 142 -19.11 -8.88 7.96
CA ALA A 142 -20.47 -9.20 7.51
C ALA A 142 -20.75 -10.72 7.40
N GLY A 143 -19.73 -11.58 7.42
CA GLY A 143 -19.88 -13.03 7.19
C GLY A 143 -19.99 -13.44 5.72
N GLU A 144 -19.60 -12.56 4.79
CA GLU A 144 -19.76 -12.67 3.33
C GLU A 144 -18.40 -12.82 2.63
N LEU A 145 -17.49 -13.59 3.23
CA LEU A 145 -16.09 -13.65 2.80
C LEU A 145 -15.92 -14.16 1.36
N ASP A 146 -16.78 -15.05 0.88
CA ASP A 146 -16.66 -15.61 -0.46
C ASP A 146 -17.09 -14.60 -1.53
N GLU A 147 -18.11 -13.78 -1.26
CA GLU A 147 -18.52 -12.63 -2.06
C GLU A 147 -17.39 -11.58 -2.11
N GLY A 148 -16.84 -11.23 -0.94
CA GLY A 148 -15.72 -10.28 -0.87
C GLY A 148 -14.48 -10.75 -1.64
N LYS A 149 -14.16 -12.05 -1.62
CA LYS A 149 -13.07 -12.62 -2.42
C LYS A 149 -13.34 -12.52 -3.92
N LYS A 150 -14.57 -12.79 -4.37
CA LYS A 150 -14.95 -12.68 -5.79
C LYS A 150 -14.82 -11.23 -6.26
N ALA A 151 -15.33 -10.26 -5.49
CA ALA A 151 -15.21 -8.85 -5.81
C ALA A 151 -13.74 -8.40 -5.90
N VAL A 152 -12.90 -8.84 -4.95
CA VAL A 152 -11.46 -8.56 -4.99
C VAL A 152 -10.77 -9.18 -6.20
N THR A 153 -11.12 -10.42 -6.57
CA THR A 153 -10.60 -11.04 -7.79
C THR A 153 -10.98 -10.25 -9.03
N GLU A 154 -12.25 -9.84 -9.15
CA GLU A 154 -12.72 -9.04 -10.29
C GLU A 154 -11.99 -7.67 -10.39
N ILE A 155 -11.79 -6.98 -9.26
CA ILE A 155 -11.02 -5.74 -9.22
C ILE A 155 -9.58 -5.97 -9.65
N MET A 156 -8.90 -6.99 -9.10
CA MET A 156 -7.51 -7.29 -9.45
C MET A 156 -7.38 -7.74 -10.91
N ASP A 157 -8.34 -8.46 -11.47
CA ASP A 157 -8.31 -8.88 -12.88
C ASP A 157 -8.55 -7.68 -13.82
N THR A 158 -9.44 -6.76 -13.43
CA THR A 158 -9.81 -5.57 -14.22
C THR A 158 -8.72 -4.50 -14.19
N THR A 159 -8.20 -4.20 -12.99
CA THR A 159 -7.13 -3.21 -12.79
C THR A 159 -5.75 -3.78 -13.09
N LYS A 160 -5.65 -5.11 -13.18
CA LYS A 160 -4.41 -5.87 -13.28
C LYS A 160 -3.48 -5.47 -12.14
N ASP A 161 -2.38 -4.81 -12.48
CA ASP A 161 -1.32 -4.45 -11.55
C ASP A 161 -1.36 -2.97 -11.14
N ARG A 162 -2.22 -2.14 -11.75
CA ARG A 162 -2.17 -0.67 -11.61
C ARG A 162 -2.27 -0.23 -10.15
N LEU A 163 -3.23 -0.78 -9.39
CA LEU A 163 -3.42 -0.41 -7.99
C LEU A 163 -2.18 -0.73 -7.15
N THR A 164 -1.59 -1.92 -7.35
CA THR A 164 -0.35 -2.30 -6.68
C THR A 164 0.81 -1.39 -7.07
N VAL A 165 0.98 -1.11 -8.37
CA VAL A 165 2.07 -0.25 -8.85
C VAL A 165 1.98 1.15 -8.27
N GLU A 166 0.80 1.78 -8.23
CA GLU A 166 0.65 3.11 -7.62
C GLU A 166 0.93 3.11 -6.13
N GLU A 167 0.37 2.15 -5.38
CA GLU A 167 0.60 2.07 -3.94
C GLU A 167 2.09 1.84 -3.60
N LEU A 168 2.80 1.04 -4.41
CA LEU A 168 4.23 0.82 -4.22
C LEU A 168 5.06 2.06 -4.60
N LYS A 169 4.69 2.81 -5.63
CA LYS A 169 5.36 4.07 -5.98
C LYS A 169 5.27 5.11 -4.86
N VAL A 170 4.14 5.20 -4.17
CA VAL A 170 4.00 6.06 -2.98
C VAL A 170 5.03 5.69 -1.90
N LEU A 171 5.29 4.40 -1.68
CA LEU A 171 6.30 3.95 -0.72
C LEU A 171 7.73 4.21 -1.21
N VAL A 172 7.98 4.14 -2.51
CA VAL A 172 9.26 4.57 -3.11
C VAL A 172 9.47 6.08 -2.90
N ASP A 173 8.48 6.92 -3.19
CA ASP A 173 8.54 8.37 -2.99
C ASP A 173 8.83 8.73 -1.52
N ARG A 174 8.17 8.04 -0.58
CA ARG A 174 8.43 8.20 0.86
C ARG A 174 9.85 7.80 1.25
N SER A 175 10.42 6.78 0.61
CA SER A 175 11.77 6.29 0.89
C SER A 175 12.86 7.25 0.43
N ILE A 176 12.61 8.00 -0.65
CA ILE A 176 13.56 8.95 -1.23
C ILE A 176 13.33 10.40 -0.77
N SER A 177 12.18 10.68 -0.16
CA SER A 177 11.87 11.97 0.44
C SER A 177 12.75 12.25 1.65
N ASP A 178 13.11 13.53 1.85
CA ASP A 178 13.72 13.96 3.10
C ASP A 178 12.72 13.74 4.26
N PRO A 179 13.06 12.92 5.27
CA PRO A 179 12.16 12.64 6.39
C PRO A 179 11.70 13.90 7.13
N GLU A 180 12.53 14.94 7.23
CA GLU A 180 12.13 16.21 7.83
C GLU A 180 11.18 16.98 6.93
N ALA A 181 11.45 17.04 5.62
CA ALA A 181 10.55 17.70 4.68
C ALA A 181 9.18 17.03 4.62
N TRP A 182 9.15 15.70 4.66
CA TRP A 182 7.92 14.92 4.69
C TRP A 182 7.14 15.12 6.00
N ARG A 183 7.83 15.08 7.16
CA ARG A 183 7.23 15.39 8.46
C ARG A 183 6.62 16.79 8.46
N LEU A 184 7.36 17.79 7.98
CA LEU A 184 6.88 19.17 7.89
C LEU A 184 5.67 19.31 6.95
N TYR A 185 5.67 18.60 5.82
CA TYR A 185 4.51 18.56 4.92
C TYR A 185 3.27 17.98 5.60
N CYS A 186 3.41 16.87 6.33
CA CYS A 186 2.32 16.26 7.06
C CYS A 186 1.81 17.13 8.21
N GLU A 187 2.71 17.81 8.94
CA GLU A 187 2.35 18.76 10.00
C GLU A 187 1.56 19.97 9.42
N ASP A 188 2.02 20.51 8.29
CA ASP A 188 1.33 21.59 7.57
C ASP A 188 -0.04 21.15 7.03
N ALA A 189 -0.12 19.95 6.45
CA ALA A 189 -1.39 19.37 6.00
C ALA A 189 -2.36 19.14 7.18
N HIS A 190 -1.86 18.61 8.30
CA HIS A 190 -2.65 18.40 9.52
C HIS A 190 -3.23 19.73 10.03
N GLU A 191 -2.41 20.78 10.16
CA GLU A 191 -2.90 22.09 10.61
C GLU A 191 -3.91 22.73 9.63
N ARG A 192 -3.72 22.54 8.31
CA ARG A 192 -4.70 23.00 7.31
C ARG A 192 -6.03 22.26 7.38
N LEU A 193 -6.00 20.97 7.68
CA LEU A 193 -7.18 20.10 7.69
C LEU A 193 -7.90 20.07 9.04
N LYS A 194 -7.22 20.50 10.11
CA LYS A 194 -7.74 20.63 11.47
C LYS A 194 -9.13 21.28 11.60
N PRO A 195 -9.49 22.34 10.85
CA PRO A 195 -10.82 22.95 10.93
C PRO A 195 -11.96 22.06 10.41
N TYR A 196 -11.63 21.00 9.67
CA TYR A 196 -12.58 20.10 9.02
C TYR A 196 -12.60 18.71 9.67
N ALA A 197 -11.80 18.51 10.72
CA ALA A 197 -11.59 17.25 11.42
C ALA A 197 -12.34 17.24 12.77
N SER A 198 -12.91 16.10 13.17
CA SER A 198 -13.58 15.93 14.46
C SER A 198 -12.61 16.05 15.65
N GLU A 199 -13.12 16.28 16.87
CA GLU A 199 -12.29 16.38 18.09
C GLU A 199 -11.48 15.11 18.37
N GLU A 200 -11.94 13.93 17.96
CA GLU A 200 -11.17 12.67 18.04
C GLU A 200 -9.93 12.70 17.13
N ILE A 201 -10.04 13.30 15.94
CA ILE A 201 -8.95 13.42 14.95
C ILE A 201 -7.91 14.45 15.38
N ILE A 202 -8.33 15.56 15.99
CA ILE A 202 -7.42 16.58 16.56
C ILE A 202 -6.55 16.00 17.69
N ASN A 203 -7.06 14.97 18.38
CA ASN A 203 -6.39 14.35 19.52
C ASN A 203 -5.59 13.08 19.16
N ALA A 204 -5.61 12.64 17.90
CA ALA A 204 -4.79 11.52 17.41
C ALA A 204 -3.29 11.89 17.52
N LYS A 205 -2.51 11.03 18.17
CA LYS A 205 -1.12 11.33 18.54
C LYS A 205 -0.09 10.72 17.60
N THR A 206 -0.50 9.89 16.64
CA THR A 206 0.41 9.11 15.80
C THR A 206 0.00 9.10 14.32
N TYR A 207 1.01 9.07 13.44
CA TYR A 207 0.87 9.10 11.98
C TYR A 207 0.17 7.85 11.39
N GLU A 208 0.19 6.73 12.12
CA GLU A 208 -0.54 5.50 11.77
C GLU A 208 -2.07 5.70 11.79
N ASP A 209 -2.55 6.73 12.50
CA ASP A 209 -3.97 7.06 12.64
C ASP A 209 -4.51 7.92 11.48
N VAL A 210 -3.71 8.23 10.45
CA VAL A 210 -4.06 9.20 9.38
C VAL A 210 -4.51 8.52 8.06
N VAL A 211 -4.41 7.18 7.95
CA VAL A 211 -4.76 6.42 6.72
C VAL A 211 -6.11 5.68 6.78
N ASP A 212 -6.96 5.93 7.78
CA ASP A 212 -8.29 5.30 7.86
C ASP A 212 -9.42 6.13 7.23
N LEU A 213 -10.49 5.44 6.83
CA LEU A 213 -11.72 6.03 6.30
C LEU A 213 -12.49 6.64 7.49
N TYR A 214 -12.50 7.97 7.64
CA TYR A 214 -13.07 8.60 8.83
C TYR A 214 -14.57 8.84 8.68
N HIS A 215 -15.34 8.43 9.68
CA HIS A 215 -16.71 8.91 9.91
C HIS A 215 -16.63 10.26 10.64
N CYS A 216 -17.20 11.30 10.05
CA CYS A 216 -17.41 12.61 10.66
C CYS A 216 -18.93 12.84 10.72
N ASP A 217 -19.57 12.45 11.82
CA ASP A 217 -21.05 12.36 11.97
C ASP A 217 -21.75 11.40 10.99
N ASP A 218 -23.02 11.09 11.27
CA ASP A 218 -23.85 10.06 10.59
C ASP A 218 -23.97 10.23 9.05
N ASN A 219 -23.38 11.27 8.44
CA ASN A 219 -23.57 11.62 7.02
C ASN A 219 -22.29 12.03 6.25
N ILE A 220 -21.09 12.04 6.85
CA ILE A 220 -19.86 12.45 6.15
C ILE A 220 -18.75 11.42 6.35
N GLN A 221 -18.24 10.85 5.25
CA GLN A 221 -16.99 10.11 5.24
C GLN A 221 -15.88 10.93 4.58
N VAL A 222 -14.73 11.07 5.26
CA VAL A 222 -13.53 11.74 4.73
C VAL A 222 -12.52 10.69 4.30
N LEU A 223 -12.16 10.71 3.03
CA LEU A 223 -11.11 9.87 2.46
C LEU A 223 -9.86 10.73 2.22
N LEU A 224 -8.82 10.55 3.04
CA LEU A 224 -7.49 11.10 2.74
C LEU A 224 -6.81 10.16 1.75
N ILE A 225 -6.91 10.47 0.47
CA ILE A 225 -6.14 9.77 -0.56
C ILE A 225 -4.74 10.39 -0.57
N GLN A 226 -3.73 9.56 -0.29
CA GLN A 226 -2.34 9.93 -0.53
C GLN A 226 -1.96 9.51 -1.95
N ASP A 227 -1.75 10.50 -2.83
CA ASP A 227 -1.06 10.41 -4.13
C ASP A 227 -1.43 9.21 -5.03
N ALA A 228 -2.71 9.11 -5.34
CA ALA A 228 -3.12 8.75 -6.69
C ALA A 228 -3.94 9.96 -7.15
N LEU A 229 -3.74 10.55 -8.32
CA LEU A 229 -4.03 9.92 -9.58
C LEU A 229 -3.38 10.75 -10.71
N ASP A 230 -2.70 10.11 -11.66
CA ASP A 230 -2.50 10.74 -12.98
C ASP A 230 -3.87 10.88 -13.69
N GLN A 231 -3.94 11.56 -14.85
CA GLN A 231 -5.21 11.75 -15.56
C GLN A 231 -5.99 10.43 -15.82
N ALA A 232 -5.32 9.27 -15.87
CA ALA A 232 -5.95 7.97 -16.07
C ALA A 232 -6.50 7.39 -14.76
N GLY A 233 -5.80 7.57 -13.64
CA GLY A 233 -6.34 7.29 -12.32
C GLY A 233 -7.57 8.14 -12.01
N ILE A 234 -7.52 9.45 -12.36
CA ILE A 234 -8.65 10.37 -12.19
C ILE A 234 -9.82 9.81 -12.99
N HIS A 235 -9.60 9.35 -14.22
CA HIS A 235 -10.62 8.72 -15.05
C HIS A 235 -11.23 7.44 -14.46
N TYR A 236 -10.46 6.62 -13.74
CA TYR A 236 -10.96 5.41 -13.09
C TYR A 236 -11.77 5.72 -11.82
N PHE A 237 -11.29 6.65 -10.98
CA PHE A 237 -12.04 7.21 -9.86
C PHE A 237 -13.32 7.93 -10.34
N MET A 238 -13.25 8.64 -11.48
CA MET A 238 -14.37 9.27 -12.17
C MET A 238 -15.43 8.25 -12.64
N GLN A 239 -15.02 7.06 -13.08
CA GLN A 239 -15.95 5.99 -13.47
C GLN A 239 -16.62 5.34 -12.26
N MET A 240 -15.90 5.19 -11.15
CA MET A 240 -16.41 4.55 -9.93
C MET A 240 -17.48 5.40 -9.23
N PHE A 241 -17.40 6.73 -9.33
CA PHE A 241 -18.29 7.66 -8.62
C PHE A 241 -19.20 8.52 -9.53
N GLN A 242 -19.36 8.15 -10.82
CA GLN A 242 -20.27 8.75 -11.82
C GLN A 242 -20.56 10.26 -11.63
N ASP A 243 -19.70 11.13 -12.16
CA ASP A 243 -19.90 12.59 -12.40
C ASP A 243 -20.46 13.50 -11.27
N ARG A 244 -20.81 12.99 -10.08
CA ARG A 244 -21.57 13.74 -9.05
C ARG A 244 -20.76 14.18 -7.84
N VAL A 245 -19.53 13.69 -7.71
CA VAL A 245 -18.67 13.97 -6.56
C VAL A 245 -17.87 15.29 -6.73
N TRP A 246 -17.79 15.82 -7.95
CA TRP A 246 -17.04 17.05 -8.25
C TRP A 246 -17.55 18.30 -7.54
N ASP A 247 -18.87 18.44 -7.34
CA ASP A 247 -19.46 19.59 -6.63
C ASP A 247 -19.19 19.56 -5.11
N ARG A 248 -18.53 18.50 -4.61
CA ARG A 248 -18.34 18.20 -3.18
C ARG A 248 -16.87 17.97 -2.80
N VAL A 249 -15.94 18.35 -3.68
CA VAL A 249 -14.51 18.44 -3.35
C VAL A 249 -14.30 19.68 -2.49
N LEU A 250 -13.96 19.47 -1.21
CA LEU A 250 -13.83 20.54 -0.23
C LEU A 250 -12.46 21.23 -0.30
N ALA A 251 -11.42 20.47 -0.64
CA ALA A 251 -10.05 20.97 -0.84
C ALA A 251 -9.24 20.01 -1.73
N MET A 252 -8.32 20.55 -2.52
CA MET A 252 -7.37 19.78 -3.34
C MET A 252 -6.01 20.48 -3.38
N ASP A 253 -4.95 19.80 -2.96
CA ASP A 253 -3.57 20.28 -3.08
C ASP A 253 -2.59 19.10 -3.17
N LYS A 254 -1.58 19.20 -4.05
CA LYS A 254 -0.47 18.25 -4.25
C LYS A 254 -0.82 16.78 -3.94
N GLY A 255 -1.80 16.23 -4.67
CA GLY A 255 -2.11 14.80 -4.60
C GLY A 255 -3.01 14.35 -3.46
N VAL A 256 -3.55 15.29 -2.68
CA VAL A 256 -4.56 15.03 -1.65
C VAL A 256 -5.87 15.71 -2.06
N ALA A 257 -6.94 14.92 -2.14
CA ALA A 257 -8.30 15.41 -2.34
C ALA A 257 -9.12 15.11 -1.09
N VAL A 258 -9.72 16.16 -0.51
CA VAL A 258 -10.71 16.03 0.55
C VAL A 258 -12.08 16.04 -0.09
N VAL A 259 -12.73 14.90 -0.04
CA VAL A 259 -14.02 14.67 -0.70
C VAL A 259 -15.06 14.36 0.36
N GLN A 260 -16.19 15.05 0.30
CA GLN A 260 -17.36 14.71 1.09
C GLN A 260 -18.12 13.55 0.41
N VAL A 261 -18.13 12.39 1.05
CA VAL A 261 -18.89 11.20 0.59
C VAL A 261 -20.18 11.07 1.42
N LEU A 262 -21.35 10.94 0.76
CA LEU A 262 -22.65 10.75 1.41
C LEU A 262 -22.98 9.26 1.55
N GLU A 263 -23.87 8.92 2.48
CA GLU A 263 -24.31 7.53 2.75
C GLU A 263 -24.87 6.84 1.50
N GLU A 264 -25.60 7.57 0.65
CA GLU A 264 -26.16 7.11 -0.63
C GLU A 264 -25.10 6.76 -1.70
N ASP A 265 -23.88 7.29 -1.57
CA ASP A 265 -22.73 6.99 -2.45
C ASP A 265 -22.03 5.69 -2.01
N VAL A 266 -22.17 5.30 -0.74
CA VAL A 266 -21.58 4.08 -0.14
C VAL A 266 -22.47 2.86 -0.36
N GLU A 267 -23.80 3.03 -0.29
CA GLU A 267 -24.76 1.95 -0.52
C GLU A 267 -24.85 1.46 -1.97
N ARG A 268 -24.25 2.20 -2.92
CA ARG A 268 -24.31 1.92 -4.37
C ARG A 268 -22.96 1.54 -5.01
N ALA A 269 -21.88 1.51 -4.23
CA ALA A 269 -20.55 1.05 -4.65
C ALA A 269 -20.33 -0.41 -4.24
#